data_AF-R9KJC9-F1
#
_entry.id   AF-R9KJC9-F1
#
_cell.length_a   1.000
_cell.length_b   1.000
_cell.length_c   1.000
_cell.angle_alpha   90.00
_cell.angle_beta   90.00
_cell.angle_gamma   90.00
#
_symmetry.space_group_name_H-M   'P 1'
#
loop_
_entity.id
_entity.type
_entity.pdbx_description
1 polymer ?
#
loop_
_entity_poly.entity_id
_entity_poly.type
_entity_poly.pdbx_seq_one_letter_code
_entity_poly.pdbx_strand_id
1 'polypeptide(L)'
;MKILIVALALFFGVWAWKIRIYLKWERKKKENVRPFYRWDESVHREPEQIERRRQASEESFSIQYQDEEKGLARIRGASDPAVYWCNLGMCQCEEFKRTHKPCKHIYKIAIEKRLIERTL
;
A
#
# COMPACT_ATOMS: atom_id res chain seq x y z
N MET A 1 -5.22 53.14 4.93
CA MET A 1 -4.52 52.12 5.74
C MET A 1 -5.41 50.93 6.14
N LYS A 2 -6.60 51.15 6.73
CA LYS A 2 -7.49 50.06 7.19
C LYS A 2 -7.95 49.10 6.08
N ILE A 3 -8.30 49.63 4.90
CA ILE A 3 -8.75 48.82 3.74
C ILE A 3 -7.64 47.88 3.24
N LEU A 4 -6.40 48.38 3.18
CA LEU A 4 -5.22 47.59 2.82
C LEU A 4 -4.97 46.44 3.81
N ILE A 5 -5.13 46.70 5.11
CA ILE A 5 -4.98 45.68 6.15
C ILE A 5 -6.05 44.58 6.00
N VAL A 6 -7.30 44.95 5.74
CA VAL A 6 -8.39 43.98 5.53
C VAL A 6 -8.16 43.17 4.26
N ALA A 7 -7.75 43.81 3.16
CA ALA A 7 -7.44 43.11 1.91
C ALA A 7 -6.28 42.11 2.07
N LEU A 8 -5.22 42.50 2.78
CA LEU A 8 -4.10 41.61 3.10
C LEU A 8 -4.54 40.43 3.97
N ALA A 9 -5.35 40.67 5.01
CA ALA A 9 -5.86 39.61 5.87
C ALA A 9 -6.70 38.57 5.10
N LEU A 10 -7.57 39.02 4.18
CA LEU A 10 -8.35 38.14 3.30
C LEU A 10 -7.46 37.33 2.35
N PHE A 11 -6.45 37.98 1.76
CA PHE A 11 -5.48 37.31 0.88
C PHE A 11 -4.72 36.20 1.61
N PHE A 12 -4.17 36.50 2.79
CA PHE A 12 -3.47 35.50 3.61
C PHE A 12 -4.40 34.39 4.10
N GLY A 13 -5.66 34.70 4.41
CA GLY A 13 -6.67 33.70 4.79
C GLY A 13 -6.96 32.70 3.67
N VAL A 14 -7.19 33.19 2.44
CA VAL A 14 -7.40 32.33 1.25
C VAL A 14 -6.14 31.52 0.93
N TRP A 15 -4.96 32.14 1.02
CA TRP A 15 -3.69 31.48 0.75
C TRP A 15 -3.40 30.38 1.77
N ALA A 16 -3.62 30.63 3.07
CA ALA A 16 -3.48 29.64 4.13
C ALA A 16 -4.47 28.48 3.97
N TRP A 17 -5.71 28.74 3.55
CA TRP A 17 -6.70 27.70 3.25
C TRP A 17 -6.27 26.81 2.07
N LYS A 18 -5.79 27.41 0.97
CA LYS A 18 -5.23 26.68 -0.18
C LYS A 18 -4.03 25.82 0.21
N ILE A 19 -3.12 26.33 1.03
CA ILE A 19 -1.97 25.56 1.56
C ILE A 19 -2.46 24.40 2.41
N ARG A 20 -3.41 24.63 3.33
CA ARG A 20 -3.97 23.55 4.16
C ARG A 20 -4.57 22.45 3.30
N ILE A 21 -5.27 22.80 2.22
CA ILE A 21 -5.79 21.84 1.25
C ILE A 21 -4.62 21.10 0.60
N TYR A 22 -3.65 21.80 0.01
CA TYR A 22 -2.49 21.20 -0.64
C TYR A 22 -1.75 20.22 0.27
N LEU A 23 -1.45 20.61 1.52
CA LEU A 23 -0.79 19.78 2.52
C LEU A 23 -1.63 18.54 2.89
N LYS A 24 -2.98 18.66 2.92
CA LYS A 24 -3.88 17.52 3.12
C LYS A 24 -3.77 16.53 1.96
N TRP A 25 -3.76 17.01 0.72
CA TRP A 25 -3.58 16.17 -0.46
C TRP A 25 -2.21 15.51 -0.50
N GLU A 26 -1.15 16.25 -0.17
CA GLU A 26 0.21 15.73 -0.13
C GLU A 26 0.37 14.65 0.95
N ARG A 27 -0.21 14.86 2.14
CA ARG A 27 -0.23 13.85 3.22
C ARG A 27 -0.95 12.59 2.78
N LYS A 28 -2.12 12.72 2.14
CA LYS A 28 -2.88 11.58 1.62
C LYS A 28 -2.11 10.86 0.51
N LYS A 29 -1.39 11.60 -0.34
CA LYS A 29 -0.50 11.02 -1.35
C LYS A 29 0.68 10.27 -0.71
N LYS A 30 1.30 10.81 0.35
CA LYS A 30 2.38 10.16 1.12
C LYS A 30 1.88 8.94 1.91
N GLU A 31 0.68 9.00 2.49
CA GLU A 31 0.00 7.84 3.06
C GLU A 31 -0.18 6.78 1.98
N ASN A 32 -0.63 7.17 0.78
CA ASN A 32 -0.73 6.36 -0.44
C ASN A 32 0.63 6.01 -1.11
N VAL A 33 1.76 6.10 -0.41
CA VAL A 33 3.08 5.57 -0.86
C VAL A 33 3.73 4.59 0.15
N ARG A 34 3.20 4.47 1.38
CA ARG A 34 3.65 3.45 2.35
C ARG A 34 3.30 2.03 1.90
N PRO A 35 4.14 1.02 2.16
CA PRO A 35 3.91 -0.31 1.63
C PRO A 35 2.59 -0.83 2.22
N PHE A 36 1.66 -1.26 1.36
CA PHE A 36 0.41 -1.93 1.72
C PHE A 36 -0.41 -1.24 2.84
N TYR A 37 -0.90 -0.03 2.53
CA TYR A 37 -1.76 0.96 3.25
C TYR A 37 -2.73 0.51 4.36
N ARG A 38 -3.04 -0.78 4.46
CA ARG A 38 -4.03 -1.34 5.37
C ARG A 38 -3.44 -1.76 6.72
N TRP A 39 -2.15 -2.08 6.78
CA TRP A 39 -1.53 -2.66 7.98
C TRP A 39 -0.44 -1.77 8.54
N ASP A 40 -0.36 -1.73 9.87
CA ASP A 40 0.72 -1.06 10.58
C ASP A 40 2.04 -1.85 10.45
N GLU A 41 3.17 -1.16 10.55
CA GLU A 41 4.51 -1.76 10.46
C GLU A 41 4.70 -2.92 11.45
N SER A 42 4.07 -2.84 12.63
CA SER A 42 4.10 -3.90 13.65
C SER A 42 3.55 -5.23 13.16
N VAL A 43 2.53 -5.22 12.28
CA VAL A 43 1.95 -6.44 11.72
C VAL A 43 3.02 -7.22 10.96
N HIS A 44 3.82 -6.55 10.13
CA HIS A 44 4.85 -7.18 9.30
C HIS A 44 6.01 -7.82 10.08
N ARG A 45 6.10 -7.52 11.38
CA ARG A 45 7.09 -8.07 12.31
C ARG A 45 6.58 -9.26 13.13
N GLU A 46 5.29 -9.59 13.02
CA GLU A 46 4.77 -10.78 13.67
C GLU A 46 5.42 -12.05 13.09
N PRO A 47 5.66 -13.11 13.89
CA PRO A 47 6.32 -14.32 13.42
C PRO A 47 5.66 -14.96 12.19
N GLU A 48 4.33 -15.03 12.15
CA GLU A 48 3.59 -15.54 10.98
C GLU A 48 3.81 -14.68 9.73
N GLN A 49 3.90 -13.36 9.89
CA GLN A 49 4.13 -12.45 8.76
C GLN A 49 5.55 -12.56 8.23
N ILE A 50 6.53 -12.75 9.11
CA ILE A 50 7.92 -13.01 8.71
C ILE A 50 7.99 -14.26 7.84
N GLU A 51 7.35 -15.36 8.24
CA GLU A 51 7.32 -16.58 7.44
C GLU A 51 6.62 -16.39 6.09
N ARG A 52 5.50 -15.65 6.05
CA ARG A 52 4.82 -15.32 4.78
C ARG A 52 5.68 -14.46 3.86
N ARG A 53 6.47 -13.53 4.42
CA ARG A 53 7.45 -12.73 3.66
C ARG A 53 8.56 -13.61 3.10
N ARG A 54 9.06 -14.56 3.88
CA ARG A 54 10.05 -15.56 3.45
C ARG A 54 9.51 -16.40 2.29
N GLN A 55 8.31 -16.96 2.43
CA GLN A 55 7.62 -17.71 1.36
C GLN A 55 7.43 -16.88 0.09
N ALA A 56 7.01 -15.62 0.23
CA ALA A 56 6.88 -14.71 -0.90
C ALA A 56 8.22 -14.44 -1.62
N SER A 57 9.34 -14.46 -0.88
CA SER A 57 10.67 -14.28 -1.45
C SER A 57 11.16 -15.54 -2.17
N GLU A 58 11.05 -16.70 -1.54
CA GLU A 58 11.69 -17.94 -1.99
C GLU A 58 10.85 -18.73 -2.99
N GLU A 59 9.53 -18.73 -2.84
CA GLU A 59 8.66 -19.52 -3.69
C GLU A 59 8.58 -18.91 -5.10
N SER A 60 8.45 -19.77 -6.12
CA SER A 60 8.18 -19.31 -7.47
C SER A 60 6.70 -18.94 -7.64
N PHE A 61 6.44 -17.81 -8.29
CA PHE A 61 5.09 -17.32 -8.56
C PHE A 61 4.90 -17.06 -10.05
N SER A 62 3.72 -17.43 -10.56
CA SER A 62 3.19 -16.93 -11.82
C SER A 62 2.34 -15.69 -11.54
N ILE A 63 2.70 -14.55 -12.12
CA ILE A 63 2.03 -13.26 -11.89
C ILE A 63 1.62 -12.67 -13.24
N GLN A 64 0.34 -12.32 -13.37
CA GLN A 64 -0.21 -11.62 -14.53
C GLN A 64 -0.87 -10.33 -14.04
N TYR A 65 -0.22 -9.19 -14.29
CA TYR A 65 -0.75 -7.88 -13.92
C TYR A 65 -1.88 -7.48 -14.87
N GLN A 66 -2.98 -7.00 -14.29
CA GLN A 66 -4.03 -6.32 -15.03
C GLN A 66 -3.93 -4.80 -14.91
N ASP A 67 -3.44 -4.33 -13.78
CA ASP A 67 -3.13 -2.92 -13.53
C ASP A 67 -1.81 -2.88 -12.76
N GLU A 68 -0.73 -2.58 -13.48
CA GLU A 68 0.59 -2.47 -12.87
C GLU A 68 0.66 -1.31 -11.89
N GLU A 69 -0.01 -0.18 -12.11
CA GLU A 69 0.06 0.96 -11.19
C GLU A 69 -0.57 0.61 -9.85
N LYS A 70 -1.77 0.01 -9.88
CA LYS A 70 -2.50 -0.40 -8.66
C LYS A 70 -2.00 -1.71 -8.06
N GLY A 71 -1.12 -2.43 -8.75
CA GLY A 71 -0.65 -3.75 -8.35
C GLY A 71 -1.75 -4.81 -8.35
N LEU A 72 -2.76 -4.67 -9.21
CA LEU A 72 -3.82 -5.67 -9.37
C LEU A 72 -3.32 -6.78 -10.29
N ALA A 73 -3.23 -7.99 -9.75
CA ALA A 73 -2.70 -9.13 -10.48
C ALA A 73 -3.50 -10.42 -10.21
N ARG A 74 -3.45 -11.31 -11.19
CA ARG A 74 -3.73 -12.72 -10.99
C ARG A 74 -2.42 -13.41 -10.63
N ILE A 75 -2.38 -14.06 -9.48
CA ILE A 75 -1.17 -14.64 -8.91
C ILE A 75 -1.39 -16.09 -8.49
N ARG A 76 -0.37 -16.92 -8.71
CA ARG A 76 -0.33 -18.30 -8.24
C ARG A 76 1.09 -18.66 -7.81
N GLY A 77 1.26 -19.01 -6.55
CA GLY A 77 2.48 -19.65 -6.05
C GLY A 77 2.54 -21.12 -6.47
N ALA A 78 3.76 -21.68 -6.52
CA ALA A 78 4.00 -23.08 -6.84
C ALA A 78 3.20 -24.04 -5.94
N SER A 79 3.00 -23.71 -4.67
CA SER A 79 2.26 -24.53 -3.71
C SER A 79 0.74 -24.28 -3.75
N ASP A 80 0.26 -23.37 -4.58
CA ASP A 80 -1.14 -22.97 -4.56
C ASP A 80 -2.02 -23.86 -5.45
N PRO A 81 -3.21 -24.25 -4.95
CA PRO A 81 -4.13 -25.08 -5.70
C PRO A 81 -4.79 -24.32 -6.87
N ALA A 82 -4.84 -22.99 -6.82
CA ALA A 82 -5.52 -22.17 -7.82
C ALA A 82 -4.84 -20.81 -8.03
N VAL A 83 -5.26 -20.10 -9.07
CA VAL A 83 -4.88 -18.70 -9.32
C VAL A 83 -5.80 -17.78 -8.54
N TYR A 84 -5.25 -16.84 -7.79
CA TYR A 84 -5.99 -15.88 -6.99
C TYR A 84 -5.91 -14.48 -7.56
N TRP A 85 -6.97 -13.68 -7.37
CA TRP A 85 -6.88 -12.24 -7.53
C TRP A 85 -6.30 -11.60 -6.29
N CYS A 86 -5.29 -10.76 -6.49
CA CYS A 86 -4.57 -10.11 -5.42
C CYS A 86 -4.15 -8.69 -5.82
N ASN A 87 -4.17 -7.80 -4.84
CA ASN A 87 -3.54 -6.48 -4.91
C ASN A 87 -2.87 -6.17 -3.56
N LEU A 88 -2.30 -4.98 -3.43
CA LEU A 88 -1.57 -4.56 -2.22
C LEU A 88 -2.42 -4.46 -0.94
N GLY A 89 -3.74 -4.56 -1.00
CA GLY A 89 -4.63 -4.48 0.17
C GLY A 89 -5.60 -5.64 0.35
N MET A 90 -5.66 -6.57 -0.61
CA MET A 90 -6.65 -7.63 -0.66
C MET A 90 -6.18 -8.84 -1.46
N CYS A 91 -6.53 -10.04 -1.00
CA CYS A 91 -6.34 -11.28 -1.74
C CYS A 91 -7.58 -12.17 -1.63
N GLN A 92 -7.84 -12.99 -2.66
CA GLN A 92 -8.92 -13.98 -2.64
C GLN A 92 -8.53 -15.32 -1.99
N CYS A 93 -7.28 -15.48 -1.56
CA CYS A 93 -6.83 -16.72 -0.91
C CYS A 93 -7.50 -16.90 0.47
N GLU A 94 -7.58 -18.16 0.91
CA GLU A 94 -8.27 -18.51 2.16
C GLU A 94 -7.58 -17.93 3.40
N GLU A 95 -6.23 -17.90 3.39
CA GLU A 95 -5.44 -17.32 4.47
C GLU A 95 -5.81 -15.84 4.72
N PHE A 96 -5.96 -15.07 3.65
CA PHE A 96 -6.36 -13.67 3.73
C PHE A 96 -7.80 -13.53 4.23
N LYS A 97 -8.73 -14.34 3.72
CA LYS A 97 -10.13 -14.31 4.15
C LYS A 97 -10.29 -14.60 5.64
N ARG A 98 -9.47 -15.51 6.18
CA ARG A 98 -9.51 -15.89 7.60
C ARG A 98 -8.87 -14.85 8.51
N THR A 99 -7.71 -14.32 8.13
CA THR A 99 -6.89 -13.48 9.03
C THR A 99 -7.07 -11.99 8.81
N HIS A 100 -7.49 -11.58 7.61
CA HIS A 100 -7.47 -10.20 7.13
C HIS A 100 -6.10 -9.51 7.26
N LYS A 101 -5.04 -10.29 7.42
CA LYS A 101 -3.64 -9.85 7.43
C LYS A 101 -3.01 -10.10 6.06
N PRO A 102 -1.84 -9.51 5.75
CA PRO A 102 -1.14 -9.81 4.52
C PRO A 102 -0.88 -11.32 4.40
N CYS A 103 -1.11 -11.85 3.21
CA CYS A 103 -0.72 -13.21 2.84
C CYS A 103 0.57 -13.16 2.01
N LYS A 104 1.17 -14.32 1.75
CA LYS A 104 2.37 -14.42 0.89
C LYS A 104 2.19 -13.77 -0.49
N HIS A 105 0.98 -13.79 -1.06
CA HIS A 105 0.69 -13.16 -2.36
C HIS A 105 0.82 -11.64 -2.34
N ILE A 106 0.32 -11.01 -1.27
CA ILE A 106 0.38 -9.55 -1.10
C ILE A 106 1.84 -9.13 -0.94
N TYR A 107 2.61 -9.87 -0.13
CA TYR A 107 4.05 -9.63 -0.01
C TYR A 107 4.78 -9.83 -1.32
N LYS A 108 4.43 -10.85 -2.11
CA LYS A 108 5.05 -11.08 -3.41
C LYS A 108 4.86 -9.88 -4.34
N ILE A 109 3.63 -9.39 -4.48
CA ILE A 109 3.33 -8.19 -5.28
C ILE A 109 4.13 -7.00 -4.74
N ALA A 110 4.19 -6.81 -3.43
CA ALA A 110 4.92 -5.69 -2.85
C ALA A 110 6.44 -5.75 -3.07
N ILE A 111 7.04 -6.95 -3.06
CA ILE A 111 8.45 -7.17 -3.40
C ILE A 111 8.70 -6.85 -4.88
N GLU A 112 7.87 -7.35 -5.80
CA GLU A 112 7.99 -7.06 -7.24
C GLU A 112 7.87 -5.56 -7.53
N LYS A 113 7.04 -4.86 -6.74
CA LYS A 113 6.89 -3.41 -6.80
C LYS A 113 7.96 -2.61 -6.06
N ARG A 114 8.94 -3.28 -5.43
CA ARG A 114 10.00 -2.67 -4.62
C ARG A 114 9.47 -1.78 -3.50
N LEU A 115 8.30 -2.10 -2.97
CA LEU A 115 7.71 -1.42 -1.81
C LEU A 115 8.31 -1.93 -0.49
N ILE A 116 8.77 -3.18 -0.50
CA ILE A 116 9.55 -3.77 0.57
C ILE A 116 10.76 -4.50 0.02
N GLU A 117 11.76 -4.62 0.88
CA GLU A 117 12.94 -5.41 0.60
C GLU A 117 12.62 -6.90 0.61
N ARG A 118 13.30 -7.61 -0.29
CA ARG A 118 13.42 -9.06 -0.26
C ARG A 118 14.36 -9.42 0.89
N THR A 119 13.88 -9.34 2.13
CA THR A 119 14.69 -9.76 3.28
C THR A 119 14.85 -11.28 3.21
N LEU A 120 16.10 -11.74 3.14
CA LEU A 120 16.51 -13.13 3.32
C LEU A 120 16.55 -13.46 4.82
#